data_AF-A0A174UQP4-F1
#
_entry.id   AF-A0A174UQP4-F1
#
_cell.length_a   1.000
_cell.length_b   1.000
_cell.length_c   1.000
_cell.angle_alpha   90.00
_cell.angle_beta   90.00
_cell.angle_gamma   90.00
#
_symmetry.space_group_name_H-M   'P 1'
#
loop_
_entity.id
_entity.type
_entity.pdbx_description
1 polymer ?
#
loop_
_entity_poly.entity_id
_entity_poly.type
_entity_poly.pdbx_seq_one_letter_code
_entity_poly.pdbx_strand_id
1 'polypeptide(L)'
;MADIITLRGAVLSKYRTISEFSEDIGWKRNKSSRILNGVQSPNADEIEEITKCLGINTVEDFMQIFFAPLVHKMDSESETTKIRA
;
A
#
# COMPACT_ATOMS: atom_id res chain seq x y z
N MET A 1 -4.47 -5.33 -18.05
CA MET A 1 -4.64 -4.82 -16.67
C MET A 1 -3.24 -4.74 -16.09
N ALA A 2 -2.75 -3.54 -15.75
CA ALA A 2 -1.48 -3.46 -15.02
C ALA A 2 -1.70 -4.10 -13.65
N ASP A 3 -0.86 -5.05 -13.25
CA ASP A 3 -0.95 -5.65 -11.92
C ASP A 3 -0.77 -4.54 -10.87
N ILE A 4 -1.85 -4.22 -10.15
CA ILE A 4 -1.80 -3.22 -9.08
C ILE A 4 -0.95 -3.80 -7.95
N ILE A 5 0.25 -3.25 -7.78
CA ILE A 5 1.11 -3.60 -6.64
C ILE A 5 0.43 -3.10 -5.38
N THR A 6 -0.02 -4.04 -4.54
CA THR A 6 -0.58 -3.72 -3.22
C THR A 6 0.54 -3.69 -2.19
N LEU A 7 0.35 -2.94 -1.09
CA LEU A 7 1.28 -2.95 0.04
C LEU A 7 1.58 -4.38 0.53
N ARG A 8 0.55 -5.23 0.62
CA ARG A 8 0.74 -6.65 0.96
C ARG A 8 1.58 -7.40 -0.05
N GLY A 9 1.35 -7.17 -1.34
CA GLY A 9 2.16 -7.76 -2.42
C GLY A 9 3.62 -7.34 -2.32
N ALA A 10 3.90 -6.06 -2.11
CA ALA A 10 5.25 -5.52 -1.94
C ALA A 10 5.95 -6.17 -0.73
N VAL A 11 5.26 -6.28 0.41
CA VAL A 11 5.80 -6.97 1.59
C VAL A 11 6.08 -8.44 1.30
N LEU A 12 5.15 -9.18 0.71
CA LEU A 12 5.35 -10.61 0.46
C LEU A 12 6.33 -10.90 -0.69
N SER A 13 6.67 -9.90 -1.49
CA SER A 13 7.76 -9.98 -2.47
C SER A 13 9.14 -9.86 -1.80
N LYS A 14 9.26 -9.12 -0.70
CA LYS A 14 10.52 -8.93 0.03
C LYS A 14 10.69 -9.94 1.17
N TYR A 15 9.61 -10.23 1.88
CA TYR A 15 9.56 -11.13 3.03
C TYR A 15 8.72 -12.36 2.68
N ARG A 16 9.11 -13.54 3.14
CA ARG A 16 8.37 -14.77 2.85
C ARG A 16 7.04 -14.82 3.63
N THR A 17 6.99 -14.16 4.79
CA THR A 17 5.80 -14.14 5.65
C THR A 17 5.55 -12.78 6.31
N ILE A 18 4.31 -12.56 6.76
CA ILE A 18 3.96 -11.38 7.58
C ILE A 18 4.74 -11.39 8.91
N SER A 19 5.07 -12.57 9.44
CA SER A 19 5.83 -12.68 10.69
C SER A 19 7.25 -12.14 10.52
N GLU A 20 7.95 -12.51 9.45
CA GLU A 20 9.28 -11.99 9.13
C GLU A 20 9.28 -10.46 8.97
N PHE A 21 8.30 -9.91 8.25
CA PHE A 21 8.13 -8.46 8.15
C PHE A 21 7.91 -7.81 9.53
N SER A 22 7.09 -8.44 10.38
CA SER A 22 6.78 -7.91 11.71
C SER A 22 8.01 -7.87 12.62
N GLU A 23 8.86 -8.88 12.52
CA GLU A 23 10.12 -8.96 13.26
C GLU A 23 11.11 -7.89 12.81
N ASP A 24 11.24 -7.69 11.49
CA ASP A 24 12.17 -6.70 10.91
C ASP A 24 11.77 -5.25 11.22
N ILE A 25 10.48 -4.91 11.09
CA ILE A 25 9.96 -3.57 11.42
C ILE A 25 9.77 -3.36 12.94
N GLY A 26 9.93 -4.40 13.76
CA GLY A 26 9.76 -4.33 15.21
C GLY A 26 8.30 -4.18 15.68
N TRP A 27 7.33 -4.63 14.88
CA TRP A 27 5.91 -4.55 15.21
C TRP A 27 5.34 -5.88 15.72
N LYS A 28 4.25 -5.79 16.50
CA LYS A 28 3.44 -6.98 16.79
C LYS A 28 2.79 -7.48 15.50
N ARG A 29 2.80 -8.80 15.27
CA ARG A 29 2.19 -9.46 14.10
C ARG A 29 0.75 -9.02 13.81
N ASN A 30 -0.06 -8.75 14.84
CA ASN A 30 -1.43 -8.28 14.67
C ASN A 30 -1.51 -6.88 14.01
N LYS A 31 -0.63 -5.96 14.41
CA LYS A 31 -0.54 -4.61 13.81
C LYS A 31 -0.20 -4.72 12.33
N SER A 32 0.86 -5.46 12.01
CA SER A 32 1.28 -5.73 10.63
C SER A 32 0.16 -6.35 9.81
N SER A 33 -0.48 -7.41 10.32
CA SER A 33 -1.60 -8.06 9.64
C SER A 33 -2.75 -7.09 9.32
N ARG A 34 -3.17 -6.25 10.28
CA ARG A 34 -4.25 -5.29 10.06
C ARG A 34 -3.89 -4.23 9.02
N ILE A 35 -2.65 -3.73 9.03
CA ILE A 35 -2.18 -2.75 8.06
C ILE A 35 -2.08 -3.35 6.66
N LEU A 36 -1.42 -4.50 6.51
CA LEU A 36 -1.23 -5.14 5.20
C LEU A 36 -2.56 -5.61 4.57
N ASN A 37 -3.56 -5.93 5.39
CA ASN A 37 -4.88 -6.33 4.91
C ASN A 37 -5.84 -5.15 4.71
N GLY A 38 -5.40 -3.91 4.93
CA GLY A 38 -6.22 -2.71 4.79
C GLY A 38 -7.31 -2.55 5.87
N VAL A 39 -7.24 -3.32 6.96
CA VAL A 39 -8.16 -3.19 8.12
C VAL A 39 -7.81 -1.95 8.96
N GLN A 40 -6.54 -1.55 8.95
CA GLN A 40 -6.04 -0.36 9.61
C GLN A 40 -5.19 0.43 8.60
N SER A 41 -5.45 1.73 8.48
CA SER A 41 -4.58 2.62 7.69
C SER A 41 -3.32 2.96 8.51
N PRO A 42 -2.12 2.88 7.93
CA PRO A 42 -0.91 3.32 8.61
C PRO A 42 -0.90 4.86 8.73
N ASN A 43 -0.30 5.37 9.79
CA ASN A 43 -0.02 6.81 9.94
C ASN A 43 1.26 7.22 9.18
N ALA A 44 1.64 8.50 9.23
CA ALA A 44 2.80 9.01 8.50
C ALA A 44 4.13 8.36 8.93
N ASP A 45 4.36 8.21 10.24
CA ASP A 45 5.58 7.58 10.78
C ASP A 45 5.66 6.11 10.37
N GLU A 46 4.53 5.40 10.42
CA GLU A 46 4.40 4.01 10.00
C GLU A 46 4.64 3.85 8.50
N ILE A 47 4.18 4.79 7.68
CA ILE A 47 4.47 4.82 6.24
C ILE A 47 5.97 5.00 6.00
N GLU A 48 6.64 5.88 6.73
CA GLU A 48 8.09 6.07 6.65
C GLU A 48 8.85 4.80 7.03
N GLU A 49 8.47 4.15 8.14
CA GLU A 49 9.05 2.87 8.58
C GLU A 49 8.88 1.78 7.53
N ILE A 50 7.67 1.61 6.98
CA ILE A 50 7.39 0.65 5.91
C ILE A 50 8.25 0.94 4.67
N THR A 51 8.37 2.22 4.29
CA THR A 51 9.14 2.65 3.11
C THR A 51 10.62 2.29 3.27
N LYS A 52 11.19 2.54 4.46
CA LYS A 52 12.56 2.15 4.81
C LYS A 52 12.73 0.62 4.81
N CYS A 53 11.83 -0.11 5.46
CA CYS A 53 11.87 -1.57 5.50
C CYS A 53 11.76 -2.19 4.11
N LEU A 54 10.95 -1.63 3.21
CA LEU A 54 10.82 -2.12 1.84
C LEU A 54 11.98 -1.68 0.94
N GLY A 55 12.69 -0.61 1.30
CA GLY A 55 13.75 -0.05 0.47
C GLY A 55 13.19 0.72 -0.72
N ILE A 56 12.04 1.37 -0.54
CA ILE A 56 11.42 2.21 -1.55
C ILE A 56 12.19 3.53 -1.61
N ASN A 57 12.79 3.83 -2.76
CA ASN A 57 13.65 5.01 -2.94
C ASN A 57 13.13 5.98 -4.01
N THR A 58 12.08 5.62 -4.75
CA THR A 58 11.49 6.44 -5.81
C THR A 58 10.09 6.90 -5.43
N VAL A 59 9.71 8.08 -5.91
CA VAL A 59 8.37 8.64 -5.69
C VAL A 59 7.31 7.78 -6.38
N GLU A 60 7.63 7.22 -7.55
CA GLU A 60 6.73 6.39 -8.33
C GLU A 60 6.31 5.12 -7.56
N ASP A 61 7.28 4.36 -7.05
CA ASP A 61 7.03 3.16 -6.22
C ASP A 61 6.21 3.50 -4.96
N PHE A 62 6.53 4.62 -4.31
CA PHE A 62 5.78 5.10 -3.15
C PHE A 62 4.33 5.39 -3.50
N MET A 63 4.10 6.15 -4.58
CA MET A 63 2.76 6.49 -5.07
C MET A 63 1.99 5.24 -5.49
N GLN A 64 2.66 4.26 -6.11
CA GLN A 64 2.02 3.02 -6.51
C GLN A 64 1.56 2.20 -5.30
N ILE A 65 2.36 2.12 -4.25
CA ILE A 65 2.03 1.29 -3.07
C ILE A 65 0.96 1.93 -2.19
N PHE A 66 1.05 3.25 -1.95
CA PHE A 66 0.18 3.93 -1.00
C PHE A 66 -0.99 4.69 -1.64
N PHE A 67 -0.94 4.99 -2.95
CA PHE A 67 -1.91 5.87 -3.63
C PHE A 67 -2.49 5.30 -4.94
N ALA A 68 -2.01 4.17 -5.49
CA ALA A 68 -2.58 3.58 -6.71
C ALA A 68 -4.10 3.32 -6.68
N PRO A 69 -4.73 2.96 -5.53
CA PRO A 69 -6.19 2.81 -5.46
C PRO A 69 -6.96 4.13 -5.70
N LEU A 70 -6.31 5.29 -5.61
CA LEU A 70 -6.93 6.61 -5.82
C LEU A 70 -6.92 7.02 -7.29
N VAL A 71 -5.90 6.61 -8.06
CA VAL A 71 -5.77 6.96 -9.49
C VAL A 71 -6.92 6.34 -10.30
N HIS A 72 -7.30 5.10 -10.02
CA HIS A 72 -8.41 4.44 -10.72
C HIS A 72 -9.81 4.95 -10.35
N LYS A 73 -9.98 5.63 -9.22
CA LYS A 73 -11.28 6.22 -8.83
C LYS A 73 -11.56 7.54 -9.53
N MET A 74 -10.53 8.32 -9.85
CA MET A 74 -10.70 9.58 -10.60
C MET A 74 -11.21 9.36 -12.04
N ASP A 75 -10.82 8.25 -12.68
CA ASP A 75 -11.31 7.91 -14.02
C ASP A 75 -12.78 7.50 -14.03
N SER A 76 -13.29 6.91 -12.94
CA SER A 76 -14.66 6.37 -12.87
C SER A 76 -15.71 7.41 -12.42
N GLU A 77 -15.32 8.47 -11.72
CA GLU A 77 -16.24 9.58 -11.36
C GLU A 77 -16.44 10.58 -12.50
N SER A 78 -15.48 10.67 -13.43
CA SER A 78 -15.50 11.57 -14.59
C SER A 78 -16.59 11.23 -15.63
N GLU A 79 -17.07 9.99 -15.65
CA GLU A 79 -17.98 9.49 -16.69
C GLU A 79 -19.47 9.73 -16.35
N THR A 80 -19.80 9.89 -15.07
CA THR A 80 -21.21 10.07 -14.63
C THR A 80 -21.76 11.48 -14.82
N THR A 81 -20.90 12.48 -15.05
CA THR A 81 -21.33 13.89 -15.23
C THR A 81 -21.67 14.22 -16.69
N LYS A 82 -21.33 13.38 -17.67
CA LYS A 82 -21.62 13.63 -19.10
C LYS A 82 -22.96 13.08 -19.60
N ILE A 83 -23.75 12.41 -18.75
CA ILE A 83 -25.03 11.77 -19.15
C ILE A 83 -26.25 12.69 -18.84
N ARG A 84 -26.02 13.93 -18.42
CA ARG A 84 -27.07 14.95 -18.24
C ARG A 84 -26.67 16.27 -18.91
N ALA A 85 -26.63 16.28 -20.23
CA ALA A 85 -26.67 17.49 -21.05
C ALA A 85 -27.55 17.24 -22.26
#